data_AF-A0A3D3CKJ5-F1
#
_entry.id   AF-A0A3D3CKJ5-F1
#
_cell.length_a   1.000
_cell.length_b   1.000
_cell.length_c   1.000
_cell.angle_alpha   90.00
_cell.angle_beta   90.00
_cell.angle_gamma   90.00
#
_symmetry.space_group_name_H-M   'P 1'
#
loop_
_entity.id
_entity.type
_entity.pdbx_description
1 polymer ?
#
loop_
_entity_poly.entity_id
_entity_poly.type
_entity_poly.pdbx_seq_one_letter_code
_entity_poly.pdbx_strand_id
1 'polypeptide(L)'
;FSAYDEFIADTTESQVGVLFITDSSVTDFKVLGLTLDSVDHNGKVAFSTKELYALDVLAPERPLMVRLTLFGTIPHYGISYVDGSGATRNFAVEVSGMDGSLLLTEFDH
;
A
#
# COMPACT_ATOMS: atom_id res chain seq x y z
N PHE A 1 -19.75 -0.15 -5.52
CA PHE A 1 -18.96 0.44 -6.61
C PHE A 1 -19.41 -0.18 -7.92
N SER A 2 -19.81 0.62 -8.92
CA SER A 2 -20.20 0.10 -10.24
C SER A 2 -19.00 -0.11 -11.17
N ALA A 3 -17.81 0.39 -10.80
CA ALA A 3 -16.54 0.18 -11.49
C ALA A 3 -15.36 0.33 -10.49
N TYR A 4 -14.28 -0.43 -10.70
CA TYR A 4 -12.98 -0.28 -10.06
C TYR A 4 -11.91 -0.58 -11.11
N ASP A 5 -10.72 0.02 -10.97
CA ASP A 5 -9.54 -0.44 -11.71
C ASP A 5 -8.86 -1.58 -10.95
N GLU A 6 -8.18 -2.47 -11.66
CA GLU A 6 -7.53 -3.63 -11.07
C GLU A 6 -6.05 -3.69 -11.45
N PHE A 7 -5.20 -3.89 -10.45
CA PHE A 7 -3.77 -4.14 -10.60
C PHE A 7 -3.39 -5.46 -9.93
N ILE A 8 -2.56 -6.26 -10.57
CA ILE A 8 -2.04 -7.53 -10.03
C ILE A 8 -0.56 -7.34 -9.75
N ALA A 9 -0.18 -7.25 -8.48
CA ALA A 9 1.20 -6.98 -8.07
C ALA A 9 2.07 -8.24 -8.11
N ASP A 10 1.47 -9.42 -7.93
CA ASP A 10 2.14 -10.72 -7.92
C ASP A 10 1.18 -11.81 -8.39
N THR A 11 1.70 -12.88 -9.01
CA THR A 11 0.96 -14.02 -9.56
C THR A 11 1.12 -15.31 -8.75
N THR A 12 1.70 -15.25 -7.55
CA THR A 12 1.76 -16.40 -6.64
C THR A 12 0.37 -16.87 -6.22
N GLU A 13 0.24 -18.17 -5.90
CA GLU A 13 -1.04 -18.74 -5.47
C GLU A 13 -1.49 -18.16 -4.11
N SER A 14 -2.81 -18.08 -3.89
CA SER A 14 -3.45 -17.50 -2.69
C SER A 14 -3.42 -15.97 -2.57
N GLN A 15 -3.64 -15.26 -3.69
CA GLN A 15 -3.80 -13.80 -3.67
C GLN A 15 -4.99 -13.34 -2.83
N VAL A 16 -4.80 -12.23 -2.14
CA VAL A 16 -5.86 -11.43 -1.52
C VAL A 16 -6.13 -10.19 -2.37
N GLY A 17 -7.39 -9.80 -2.47
CA GLY A 17 -7.80 -8.55 -3.09
C GLY A 17 -7.94 -7.46 -2.04
N VAL A 18 -7.13 -6.39 -2.16
CA VAL A 18 -7.20 -5.21 -1.29
C VAL A 18 -7.76 -4.06 -2.10
N LEU A 19 -8.86 -3.48 -1.65
CA LEU A 19 -9.51 -2.35 -2.31
C LEU A 19 -9.09 -1.05 -1.63
N PHE A 20 -8.39 -0.19 -2.36
CA PHE A 20 -8.02 1.15 -1.91
C PHE A 20 -9.10 2.15 -2.34
N ILE A 21 -9.69 2.83 -1.36
CA ILE A 21 -10.74 3.84 -1.51
C ILE A 21 -10.26 5.11 -0.79
N THR A 22 -10.68 6.26 -1.30
CA THR A 22 -10.39 7.54 -0.68
C THR A 22 -11.67 8.33 -0.45
N ASP A 23 -11.70 9.17 0.60
CA ASP A 23 -12.81 10.11 0.85
C ASP A 23 -12.71 11.36 -0.02
N SER A 24 -11.50 11.69 -0.49
CA SER A 24 -11.18 12.76 -1.43
C SER A 24 -10.08 12.31 -2.39
N SER A 25 -9.99 12.93 -3.56
CA SER A 25 -8.97 12.55 -4.53
C SER A 25 -7.56 12.81 -3.99
N VAL A 26 -6.68 11.84 -4.17
CA VAL A 26 -5.23 11.96 -3.91
C VAL A 26 -4.46 11.87 -5.21
N THR A 27 -3.27 12.45 -5.26
CA THR A 27 -2.44 12.50 -6.48
C THR A 27 -1.17 11.68 -6.34
N ASP A 28 -0.54 11.32 -7.46
CA ASP A 28 0.70 10.54 -7.49
C ASP A 28 0.58 9.24 -6.66
N PHE A 29 -0.56 8.56 -6.78
CA PHE A 29 -0.82 7.32 -6.05
C PHE A 29 0.02 6.18 -6.62
N LYS A 30 0.73 5.46 -5.77
CA LYS A 30 1.63 4.37 -6.15
C LYS A 30 1.35 3.14 -5.32
N VAL A 31 1.47 1.98 -5.97
CA VAL A 31 1.66 0.69 -5.30
C VAL A 31 3.16 0.41 -5.26
N LEU A 32 3.66 0.10 -4.07
CA LEU A 32 5.08 -0.11 -3.80
C LEU A 32 5.35 -1.57 -3.46
N GLY A 33 6.47 -2.09 -3.95
CA GLY A 33 7.17 -3.22 -3.36
C GLY A 33 8.12 -2.70 -2.29
N LEU A 34 8.10 -3.33 -1.12
CA LEU A 34 8.92 -2.95 0.03
C LEU A 34 10.01 -3.99 0.26
N THR A 35 11.20 -3.53 0.59
CA THR A 35 12.29 -4.35 1.11
C THR A 35 12.74 -3.77 2.43
N LEU A 36 12.79 -4.59 3.47
CA LEU A 36 13.25 -4.17 4.79
C LEU A 36 14.73 -3.81 4.74
N ASP A 37 15.05 -2.56 5.01
CA ASP A 37 16.44 -2.09 5.03
C ASP A 37 17.03 -2.17 6.44
N SER A 38 16.31 -1.62 7.43
CA SER A 38 16.77 -1.64 8.83
C SER A 38 15.63 -1.44 9.82
N VAL A 39 15.92 -1.76 11.08
CA VAL A 39 15.07 -1.43 12.23
C VAL A 39 15.96 -0.74 13.25
N ASP A 40 15.59 0.46 13.68
CA ASP A 40 16.36 1.21 14.66
C ASP A 40 16.13 0.70 16.10
N HIS A 41 16.86 1.27 17.07
CA HIS A 41 16.76 0.85 18.48
C HIS A 41 15.40 1.16 19.13
N ASN A 42 14.56 2.00 18.50
CA ASN A 42 13.21 2.32 18.93
C ASN A 42 12.16 1.47 18.21
N GLY A 43 12.58 0.54 17.34
CA GLY A 43 11.68 -0.28 16.55
C GLY A 43 11.12 0.41 15.32
N LYS A 44 11.65 1.60 14.93
CA LYS A 44 11.25 2.25 13.69
C LYS A 44 11.84 1.48 12.52
N VAL A 45 10.97 1.13 11.59
CA VAL A 45 11.33 0.36 10.40
C VAL A 45 11.63 1.31 9.24
N ALA A 46 12.69 1.03 8.50
CA ALA A 46 13.00 1.68 7.24
C ALA A 46 12.88 0.66 6.09
N PHE A 47 12.24 1.10 5.00
CA PHE A 47 12.06 0.28 3.80
C PHE A 47 12.67 0.97 2.58
N SER A 48 13.38 0.21 1.76
CA SER A 48 13.58 0.61 0.37
C SER A 48 12.34 0.27 -0.44
N THR A 49 12.00 1.16 -1.37
CA THR A 49 10.75 1.10 -2.13
C THR A 49 11.02 0.91 -3.62
N LYS A 50 10.26 0.03 -4.26
CA LYS A 50 10.19 -0.10 -5.72
C LYS A 50 8.77 0.21 -6.18
N GLU A 51 8.61 1.13 -7.13
CA GLU A 51 7.30 1.38 -7.74
C GLU A 51 6.88 0.17 -8.59
N LEU A 52 5.66 -0.34 -8.34
CA LEU A 52 5.05 -1.44 -9.08
C LEU A 52 3.93 -0.96 -10.00
N TYR A 53 3.24 0.11 -9.59
CA TYR A 53 2.13 0.71 -10.31
C TYR A 53 1.96 2.16 -9.88
N ALA A 54 1.44 2.99 -10.78
CA ALA A 54 1.17 4.40 -10.52
C ALA A 54 -0.13 4.86 -11.18
N LEU A 55 -0.80 5.80 -10.51
CA LEU A 55 -1.94 6.56 -10.98
C LEU A 55 -1.71 8.04 -10.68
N ASP A 56 -1.94 8.90 -11.67
CA ASP A 56 -1.86 10.35 -11.47
C ASP A 56 -2.85 10.83 -10.40
N VAL A 57 -4.05 10.23 -10.38
CA VAL A 57 -5.12 10.53 -9.42
C VAL A 57 -5.85 9.24 -9.04
N LEU A 58 -5.99 8.99 -7.74
CA LEU A 58 -6.95 8.02 -7.20
C LEU A 58 -8.16 8.78 -6.68
N ALA A 59 -9.33 8.57 -7.30
CA ALA A 59 -10.57 9.29 -7.00
C ALA A 59 -11.57 8.41 -6.23
N PRO A 60 -12.42 8.98 -5.35
CA PRO A 60 -13.42 8.23 -4.58
C PRO A 60 -14.37 7.40 -5.45
N GLU A 61 -14.71 7.88 -6.64
CA GLU A 61 -15.65 7.24 -7.57
C GLU A 61 -15.03 6.07 -8.33
N ARG A 62 -13.70 5.97 -8.33
CA ARG A 62 -12.95 4.95 -9.07
C ARG A 62 -11.86 4.34 -8.18
N PRO A 63 -12.24 3.47 -7.22
CA PRO A 63 -11.29 2.76 -6.37
C PRO A 63 -10.34 1.87 -7.16
N LEU A 64 -9.21 1.53 -6.55
CA LEU A 64 -8.23 0.60 -7.09
C LEU A 64 -8.25 -0.71 -6.30
N MET A 65 -8.57 -1.81 -6.96
CA MET A 65 -8.37 -3.16 -6.45
C MET A 65 -6.94 -3.60 -6.75
N VAL A 66 -6.19 -4.01 -5.73
CA VAL A 66 -4.86 -4.58 -5.89
C VAL A 66 -4.86 -6.03 -5.42
N ARG A 67 -4.44 -6.94 -6.30
CA ARG A 67 -4.19 -8.34 -5.93
C ARG A 67 -2.77 -8.50 -5.45
N LEU A 68 -2.64 -8.94 -4.21
CA LEU A 68 -1.38 -9.05 -3.46
C LEU A 68 -1.28 -10.44 -2.84
N THR A 69 -0.06 -10.88 -2.56
CA THR A 69 0.17 -12.05 -1.71
C THR A 69 0.81 -11.59 -0.42
N LEU A 70 0.02 -11.53 0.65
CA LEU A 70 0.48 -11.10 1.97
C LEU A 70 0.96 -12.32 2.75
N PHE A 71 2.25 -12.37 3.09
CA PHE A 71 2.82 -13.49 3.81
C PHE A 71 3.93 -13.02 4.76
N GLY A 72 4.14 -13.80 5.81
CA GLY A 72 5.16 -13.50 6.82
C GLY A 72 4.80 -12.31 7.71
N THR A 73 5.80 -11.82 8.43
CA THR A 73 5.67 -10.72 9.41
C THR A 73 6.24 -9.40 8.90
N ILE A 74 7.03 -9.44 7.82
CA ILE A 74 7.63 -8.25 7.22
C ILE A 74 6.71 -7.82 6.07
N PRO A 75 6.28 -6.56 6.02
CA PRO A 75 5.46 -6.06 4.91
C PRO A 75 6.25 -6.06 3.61
N HIS A 76 5.69 -6.65 2.56
CA HIS A 76 6.30 -6.71 1.22
C HIS A 76 5.70 -5.70 0.26
N TYR A 77 4.57 -5.10 0.63
CA TYR A 77 3.84 -4.15 -0.20
C TYR A 77 3.46 -2.92 0.59
N GLY A 78 3.36 -1.81 -0.11
CA GLY A 78 2.94 -0.54 0.44
C GLY A 78 2.22 0.31 -0.59
N ILE A 79 1.80 1.48 -0.14
CA ILE A 79 1.30 2.54 -1.03
C ILE A 79 2.01 3.85 -0.72
N SER A 80 2.04 4.72 -1.72
CA SER A 80 2.43 6.12 -1.55
C SER A 80 1.43 7.02 -2.26
N TYR A 81 1.19 8.22 -1.74
CA TYR A 81 0.40 9.23 -2.42
C TYR A 81 0.74 10.62 -1.89
N VAL A 82 0.39 11.65 -2.66
CA VAL A 82 0.41 13.05 -2.23
C VAL A 82 -0.97 13.43 -1.72
N ASP A 83 -1.04 13.85 -0.45
CA ASP A 83 -2.29 14.26 0.20
C ASP A 83 -2.73 15.69 -0.20
N GLY A 84 -3.91 16.10 0.26
CA GLY A 84 -4.46 17.43 -0.07
C GLY A 84 -3.65 18.63 0.44
N SER A 85 -2.67 18.41 1.33
CA SER A 85 -1.72 19.44 1.77
C SER A 85 -0.45 19.50 0.90
N GLY A 86 -0.29 18.56 -0.04
CA GLY A 86 0.91 18.41 -0.88
C GLY A 86 2.00 17.55 -0.24
N ALA A 87 1.73 16.89 0.89
CA ALA A 87 2.70 16.02 1.55
C ALA A 87 2.65 14.61 0.98
N THR A 88 3.81 14.02 0.69
CA THR A 88 3.92 12.60 0.36
C THR A 88 3.75 11.77 1.61
N ARG A 89 2.86 10.78 1.55
CA ARG A 89 2.58 9.80 2.60
C ARG A 89 2.94 8.41 2.12
N ASN A 90 3.60 7.62 2.96
CA ASN A 90 3.98 6.24 2.64
C ASN A 90 3.45 5.29 3.70
N PHE A 91 2.81 4.21 3.26
CA PHE A 91 2.22 3.23 4.16
C PHE A 91 2.62 1.82 3.75
N ALA A 92 2.97 1.00 4.74
CA ALA A 92 3.08 -0.44 4.57
C ALA A 92 1.68 -1.06 4.68
N VAL A 93 1.39 -2.06 3.84
CA VAL A 93 0.17 -2.87 3.92
C VAL A 93 0.47 -4.11 4.75
N GLU A 94 -0.16 -4.20 5.91
CA GLU A 94 0.12 -5.25 6.89
C GLU A 94 -1.14 -6.06 7.20
N VAL A 95 -0.94 -7.29 7.69
CA VAL A 95 -2.00 -8.10 8.29
C VAL A 95 -1.74 -8.15 9.78
N SER A 96 -2.71 -7.69 10.57
CA SER A 96 -2.68 -7.80 12.02
C SER A 96 -2.55 -9.25 12.45
N GLY A 97 -1.49 -9.56 13.19
CA GLY A 97 -1.32 -10.89 13.79
C GLY A 97 -2.32 -11.20 14.91
N MET A 98 -3.07 -10.19 15.39
CA MET A 98 -4.06 -10.35 16.47
C MET A 98 -5.39 -10.89 15.95
N ASP A 99 -5.87 -10.36 14.82
CA ASP A 99 -7.22 -10.60 14.31
C ASP A 99 -7.30 -10.79 12.79
N GLY A 100 -6.17 -10.69 12.08
CA GLY A 100 -6.11 -10.83 10.62
C GLY A 100 -6.62 -9.63 9.84
N SER A 101 -6.93 -8.50 10.51
CA SER A 101 -7.34 -7.26 9.84
C SER A 101 -6.22 -6.66 8.99
N LEU A 102 -6.58 -5.94 7.94
CA LEU A 102 -5.61 -5.16 7.15
C LEU A 102 -5.31 -3.84 7.87
N LEU A 103 -4.02 -3.51 7.95
CA LEU A 103 -3.53 -2.27 8.54
C LEU A 103 -2.70 -1.49 7.52
N LEU A 104 -2.79 -0.17 7.62
CA LEU A 104 -1.86 0.75 6.95
C LEU A 104 -0.99 1.40 8.02
N THR A 105 0.31 1.10 7.99
CA THR A 105 1.28 1.63 8.95
C THR A 105 2.16 2.65 8.25
N GLU A 106 2.11 3.92 8.69
CA GLU A 106 2.90 5.00 8.09
C GLU A 106 4.40 4.76 8.37
N PHE A 107 5.24 4.99 7.35
CA PHE A 107 6.69 4.91 7.50
C PHE A 107 7.37 6.10 6.82
N ASP A 108 8.52 6.48 7.38
CA ASP A 108 9.39 7.49 6.78
C ASP A 108 10.42 6.80 5.88
N HIS A 109 10.78 7.48 4.78
CA HIS A 109 11.96 7.14 3.98
C HIS A 109 13.25 7.44 4.76
#